data_AF-A0AAJ8K1G2-F1
#
_entry.id   AF-A0AAJ8K1G2-F1
#
_cell.length_a   1.000
_cell.length_b   1.000
_cell.length_c   1.000
_cell.angle_alpha   90.00
_cell.angle_beta   90.00
_cell.angle_gamma   90.00
#
_symmetry.space_group_name_H-M   'P 1'
#
loop_
_entity.id
_entity.type
_entity.pdbx_description
1 polymer ?
#
loop_
_entity_poly.entity_id
_entity_poly.type
_entity_poly.pdbx_seq_one_letter_code
_entity_poly.pdbx_strand_id
1 'polypeptide(L)'
;MPTKTPVTTEEVSAAAQRLGFTIPPDHEEEYLALLAKTDAQCELILNTPDYKPVPDYERYPRTDVYLPEKKDNPLRAWAWRCHAGDNIEGGNKLLSGKTVVLKDTVCMAGVPLLFGTDAFENYTPDVDATIVSRVLENGGHILGKAACENFSHGATSSSSPFGPVENPYAKGFTTGGSSSGCGALVGSGEADMAIGGDQGGSIRIPASFCGIVGLKPTFGLVPYTGVLTSDAGLDHVGPMTKTVLDCATLLQAIAGYDNIDDRQLGAPKYEDVPKYKELLLKSREVPMGRKKIGILTEALNGKLVAGSVKR
;
A
#
# COMPACT_ATOMS: atom_id res chain seq x y z
N MET A 1 7.12 27.72 -31.84
CA MET A 1 7.36 27.24 -30.46
C MET A 1 7.25 28.44 -29.53
N PRO A 2 6.68 28.30 -28.33
CA PRO A 2 6.71 29.36 -27.33
C PRO A 2 8.14 29.87 -27.14
N THR A 3 8.32 31.19 -27.15
CA THR A 3 9.63 31.84 -27.02
C THR A 3 9.84 32.48 -25.65
N LYS A 4 8.87 32.31 -24.74
CA LYS A 4 8.90 32.94 -23.41
C LYS A 4 8.71 31.86 -22.34
N THR A 5 9.70 31.77 -21.46
CA THR A 5 9.65 31.04 -20.21
C THR A 5 9.10 31.95 -19.11
N PRO A 6 8.37 31.44 -18.11
CA PRO A 6 8.08 32.20 -16.89
C PRO A 6 9.33 32.44 -16.02
N VAL A 7 10.43 31.71 -16.28
CA VAL A 7 11.68 31.83 -15.54
C VAL A 7 12.40 33.13 -15.89
N THR A 8 12.88 33.83 -14.87
CA THR A 8 13.60 35.10 -14.97
C THR A 8 15.13 34.89 -15.00
N THR A 9 15.87 35.90 -15.48
CA THR A 9 17.34 35.92 -15.43
C THR A 9 17.86 35.77 -14.00
N GLU A 10 17.19 36.39 -13.03
CA GLU A 10 17.52 36.32 -11.61
C GLU A 10 17.37 34.89 -11.07
N GLU A 11 16.32 34.18 -11.45
CA GLU A 11 16.09 32.78 -11.05
C GLU A 11 17.13 31.85 -11.66
N VAL A 12 17.51 32.08 -12.92
CA VAL A 12 18.57 31.33 -13.62
C VAL A 12 19.91 31.52 -12.90
N SER A 13 20.30 32.77 -12.62
CA SER A 13 21.56 33.09 -11.94
C SER A 13 21.58 32.57 -10.49
N ALA A 14 20.46 32.66 -9.77
CA ALA A 14 20.32 32.07 -8.44
C ALA A 14 20.43 30.54 -8.46
N ALA A 15 19.82 29.87 -9.44
CA ALA A 15 19.94 28.42 -9.60
C ALA A 15 21.38 28.00 -9.93
N ALA A 16 22.06 28.71 -10.85
CA ALA A 16 23.45 28.48 -11.18
C ALA A 16 24.36 28.62 -9.97
N GLN A 17 24.20 29.69 -9.18
CA GLN A 17 24.99 29.91 -7.97
C GLN A 17 24.78 28.79 -6.93
N ARG A 18 23.54 28.32 -6.72
CA ARG A 18 23.25 27.18 -5.84
C ARG A 18 23.94 25.89 -6.28
N LEU A 19 24.13 25.72 -7.59
CA LEU A 19 24.82 24.57 -8.18
C LEU A 19 26.34 24.75 -8.28
N GLY A 20 26.88 25.89 -7.85
CA GLY A 20 28.31 26.20 -7.95
C GLY A 20 28.78 26.53 -9.37
N PHE A 21 27.86 26.95 -10.24
CA PHE A 21 28.13 27.36 -11.61
C PHE A 21 27.98 28.89 -11.76
N THR A 22 28.80 29.49 -12.62
CA THR A 22 28.69 30.92 -12.98
C THR A 22 28.28 31.03 -14.44
N ILE A 23 27.17 31.70 -14.70
CA ILE A 23 26.73 32.02 -16.07
C ILE A 23 27.42 33.32 -16.49
N PRO A 24 28.12 33.36 -17.64
CA PRO A 24 28.60 34.61 -18.22
C PRO A 24 27.43 35.57 -18.47
N PRO A 25 27.54 36.87 -18.11
CA PRO A 25 26.43 37.82 -18.25
C PRO A 25 25.87 37.94 -19.68
N ASP A 26 26.70 37.68 -20.69
CA ASP A 26 26.34 37.69 -22.11
C ASP A 26 25.61 36.42 -22.58
N HIS A 27 25.54 35.38 -21.74
CA HIS A 27 24.87 34.12 -22.06
C HIS A 27 23.49 33.96 -21.40
N GLU A 28 23.10 34.87 -20.50
CA GLU A 28 21.83 34.74 -19.74
C GLU A 28 20.60 34.59 -20.65
N GLU A 29 20.53 35.36 -21.74
CA GLU A 29 19.45 35.26 -22.73
C GLU A 29 19.43 33.90 -23.46
N GLU A 30 20.59 33.28 -23.70
CA GLU A 30 20.66 31.95 -24.31
C GLU A 30 20.10 30.87 -23.39
N TYR A 31 20.40 30.96 -22.08
CA TYR A 31 19.83 30.06 -21.07
C TYR A 31 18.30 30.20 -20.98
N LEU A 32 17.78 31.43 -21.00
CA LEU A 32 16.34 31.67 -21.03
C LEU A 32 15.69 31.10 -22.30
N ALA A 33 16.33 31.24 -23.46
CA ALA A 33 15.82 30.66 -24.70
C ALA A 33 15.82 29.12 -24.67
N LEU A 34 16.81 28.49 -24.03
CA LEU A 34 16.86 27.05 -23.83
C LEU A 34 15.76 26.57 -22.89
N LEU A 35 15.58 27.25 -21.75
CA LEU A 35 14.52 26.95 -20.78
C LEU A 35 13.13 27.13 -21.38
N ALA A 36 12.90 28.18 -22.17
CA ALA A 36 11.62 28.36 -22.89
C ALA A 36 11.28 27.19 -23.83
N LYS A 37 12.29 26.59 -24.47
CA LYS A 37 12.08 25.38 -25.28
C LYS A 37 11.79 24.17 -24.42
N THR A 38 12.50 24.00 -23.30
CA THR A 38 12.24 22.92 -22.34
C THR A 38 10.84 23.02 -21.75
N ASP A 39 10.42 24.21 -21.31
CA ASP A 39 9.07 24.48 -20.81
C ASP A 39 8.01 24.12 -21.85
N ALA A 40 8.21 24.51 -23.11
CA ALA A 40 7.30 24.15 -24.18
C ALA A 40 7.17 22.62 -24.38
N GLN A 41 8.24 21.85 -24.15
CA GLN A 41 8.18 20.39 -24.18
C GLN A 41 7.50 19.83 -22.92
N CYS A 42 7.79 20.38 -21.74
CA CYS A 42 7.11 20.01 -20.50
C CYS A 42 5.60 20.25 -20.61
N GLU A 43 5.17 21.40 -21.14
CA GLU A 43 3.76 21.70 -21.41
C GLU A 43 3.13 20.69 -22.37
N LEU A 44 3.83 20.28 -23.43
CA LEU A 44 3.33 19.24 -24.32
C LEU A 44 3.08 17.92 -23.57
N ILE A 45 4.00 17.52 -22.70
CA ILE A 45 3.88 16.32 -21.88
C ILE A 45 2.75 16.45 -20.86
N LEU A 46 2.66 17.58 -20.15
CA LEU A 46 1.60 17.84 -19.15
C LEU A 46 0.20 17.87 -19.77
N ASN A 47 0.09 18.30 -21.04
CA ASN A 47 -1.16 18.29 -21.79
C ASN A 47 -1.44 16.94 -22.48
N THR A 48 -0.52 15.97 -22.39
CA THR A 48 -0.75 14.62 -22.89
C THR A 48 -1.60 13.85 -21.87
N PRO A 49 -2.62 13.09 -22.30
CA PRO A 49 -3.41 12.30 -21.37
C PRO A 49 -2.57 11.26 -20.63
N ASP A 50 -2.72 11.21 -19.30
CA ASP A 50 -2.15 10.14 -18.49
C ASP A 50 -2.79 8.79 -18.83
N TYR A 51 -2.01 7.72 -18.80
CA TYR A 51 -2.57 6.37 -18.75
C TYR A 51 -3.08 6.08 -17.33
N LYS A 52 -4.40 6.12 -17.17
CA LYS A 52 -5.09 5.82 -15.92
C LYS A 52 -6.09 4.68 -16.13
N PRO A 53 -5.90 3.51 -15.49
CA PRO A 53 -6.90 2.45 -15.51
C PRO A 53 -8.25 3.00 -15.00
N VAL A 54 -9.31 2.81 -15.77
CA VAL A 54 -10.65 3.30 -15.43
C VAL A 54 -11.33 2.32 -14.48
N PRO A 55 -11.74 2.74 -13.28
CA PRO A 55 -12.51 1.90 -12.37
C PRO A 55 -13.87 1.49 -12.95
N ASP A 56 -14.26 0.23 -12.77
CA ASP A 56 -15.59 -0.26 -13.14
C ASP A 56 -16.60 0.07 -12.02
N TYR A 57 -17.15 1.28 -12.05
CA TYR A 57 -18.16 1.74 -11.08
C TYR A 57 -19.54 1.10 -11.29
N GLU A 58 -19.85 0.62 -12.50
CA GLU A 58 -21.12 -0.05 -12.76
C GLU A 58 -21.17 -1.40 -12.05
N ARG A 59 -20.08 -2.18 -12.15
CA ARG A 59 -19.99 -3.49 -11.51
C ARG A 59 -19.68 -3.39 -10.02
N TYR A 60 -18.83 -2.43 -9.63
CA TYR A 60 -18.36 -2.25 -8.26
C TYR A 60 -18.63 -0.82 -7.77
N PRO A 61 -19.89 -0.43 -7.53
CA PRO A 61 -20.18 0.91 -7.02
C PRO A 61 -19.53 1.11 -5.65
N ARG A 62 -19.08 2.33 -5.38
CA ARG A 62 -18.55 2.74 -4.07
C ARG A 62 -19.70 3.37 -3.31
N THR A 63 -20.18 2.69 -2.29
CA THR A 63 -21.35 3.10 -1.50
C THR A 63 -20.96 3.36 -0.06
N ASP A 64 -21.79 4.15 0.64
CA ASP A 64 -21.61 4.52 2.05
C ASP A 64 -20.19 4.96 2.40
N VAL A 65 -19.64 5.88 1.61
CA VAL A 65 -18.30 6.44 1.85
C VAL A 65 -18.40 7.50 2.96
N TYR A 66 -17.81 7.22 4.13
CA TYR A 66 -17.80 8.19 5.24
C TYR A 66 -16.60 8.02 6.18
N LEU A 67 -16.26 9.11 6.86
CA LEU A 67 -15.30 9.13 7.97
C LEU A 67 -16.03 8.66 9.24
N PRO A 68 -15.65 7.54 9.86
CA PRO A 68 -16.39 7.02 11.00
C PRO A 68 -16.20 7.90 12.24
N GLU A 69 -17.28 8.10 13.00
CA GLU A 69 -17.24 8.79 14.28
C GLU A 69 -16.54 7.93 15.35
N LYS A 70 -16.08 8.57 16.43
CA LYS A 70 -15.39 7.88 17.55
C LYS A 70 -16.17 6.71 18.12
N LYS A 71 -17.51 6.78 18.16
CA LYS A 71 -18.38 5.71 18.69
C LYS A 71 -18.35 4.45 17.81
N ASP A 72 -18.18 4.63 16.50
CA ASP A 72 -18.17 3.56 15.48
C ASP A 72 -16.73 3.14 15.10
N ASN A 73 -15.73 3.76 15.72
CA ASN A 73 -14.30 3.49 15.52
C ASN A 73 -13.56 3.37 16.88
N PRO A 74 -13.97 2.45 17.78
CA PRO A 74 -13.45 2.39 19.15
C PRO A 74 -11.95 2.06 19.22
N LEU A 75 -11.42 1.34 18.23
CA LEU A 75 -9.99 1.03 18.12
C LEU A 75 -9.19 2.10 17.40
N ARG A 76 -9.86 3.12 16.82
CA ARG A 76 -9.25 4.13 15.92
C ARG A 76 -8.54 3.50 14.73
N ALA A 77 -9.06 2.36 14.28
CA ALA A 77 -8.45 1.50 13.26
C ALA A 77 -8.99 1.76 11.85
N TRP A 78 -10.14 2.43 11.73
CA TRP A 78 -10.69 2.88 10.46
C TRP A 78 -10.20 4.29 10.11
N ALA A 79 -9.81 4.47 8.85
CA ALA A 79 -9.61 5.78 8.23
C ALA A 79 -10.86 6.21 7.46
N TRP A 80 -11.42 5.30 6.66
CA TRP A 80 -12.67 5.53 5.92
C TRP A 80 -13.49 4.24 5.88
N ARG A 81 -14.81 4.37 5.92
CA ARG A 81 -15.74 3.28 5.63
C ARG A 81 -16.26 3.44 4.21
N CYS A 82 -16.46 2.31 3.53
CA CYS A 82 -17.19 2.24 2.27
C CYS A 82 -17.61 0.79 2.01
N HIS A 83 -18.42 0.58 0.99
CA HIS A 83 -18.76 -0.73 0.46
C HIS A 83 -18.49 -0.77 -1.04
N ALA A 84 -17.72 -1.76 -1.49
CA ALA A 84 -17.56 -2.09 -2.89
C ALA A 84 -17.28 -3.60 -3.05
N GLY A 85 -17.98 -4.27 -3.97
CA GLY A 85 -17.87 -5.72 -4.19
C GLY A 85 -19.20 -6.45 -4.03
N ASP A 86 -19.14 -7.76 -3.76
CA ASP A 86 -20.28 -8.69 -3.59
C ASP A 86 -21.18 -8.98 -4.82
N ASN A 87 -21.02 -8.25 -5.93
CA ASN A 87 -21.64 -8.59 -7.21
C ASN A 87 -20.81 -9.63 -7.99
N ILE A 88 -21.24 -10.89 -7.96
CA ILE A 88 -20.47 -12.05 -8.45
C ILE A 88 -20.75 -12.40 -9.93
N GLU A 89 -21.55 -11.63 -10.67
CA GLU A 89 -21.81 -11.95 -12.07
C GLU A 89 -20.51 -11.85 -12.91
N GLY A 90 -20.12 -12.97 -13.51
CA GLY A 90 -18.94 -13.08 -14.39
C GLY A 90 -17.55 -12.98 -13.74
N GLY A 91 -17.44 -12.98 -12.40
CA GLY A 91 -16.15 -12.83 -11.69
C GLY A 91 -15.54 -14.16 -11.22
N ASN A 92 -14.24 -14.18 -10.90
CA ASN A 92 -13.65 -15.29 -10.15
C ASN A 92 -14.22 -15.24 -8.72
N LYS A 93 -14.43 -16.41 -8.08
CA LYS A 93 -15.05 -16.52 -6.74
C LYS A 93 -14.03 -16.82 -5.64
N LEU A 94 -12.75 -16.60 -5.90
CA LEU A 94 -11.67 -16.98 -4.98
C LEU A 94 -11.81 -16.33 -3.60
N LEU A 95 -12.31 -15.08 -3.55
CA LEU A 95 -12.57 -14.28 -2.35
C LEU A 95 -14.07 -14.12 -2.05
N SER A 96 -14.94 -14.92 -2.68
CA SER A 96 -16.39 -14.85 -2.45
C SER A 96 -16.73 -15.01 -0.97
N GLY A 97 -17.51 -14.06 -0.43
CA GLY A 97 -17.91 -14.05 0.98
C GLY A 97 -16.79 -13.65 1.95
N LYS A 98 -15.72 -13.02 1.46
CA LYS A 98 -14.62 -12.50 2.27
C LYS A 98 -14.61 -10.98 2.26
N THR A 99 -14.52 -10.41 3.46
CA THR A 99 -14.37 -8.98 3.65
C THR A 99 -12.90 -8.57 3.67
N VAL A 100 -12.57 -7.47 3.01
CA VAL A 100 -11.21 -6.96 2.85
C VAL A 100 -11.17 -5.49 3.26
N VAL A 101 -10.13 -5.08 3.99
CA VAL A 101 -9.83 -3.67 4.25
C VAL A 101 -8.51 -3.29 3.63
N LEU A 102 -8.38 -2.05 3.17
CA LEU A 102 -7.18 -1.56 2.50
C LEU A 102 -6.42 -0.63 3.44
N LYS A 103 -5.11 -0.78 3.61
CA LYS A 103 -4.32 0.25 4.29
C LYS A 103 -4.57 1.61 3.64
N ASP A 104 -4.62 2.68 4.43
CA ASP A 104 -4.87 4.04 3.94
C ASP A 104 -3.66 4.68 3.21
N THR A 105 -2.93 3.86 2.45
CA THR A 105 -1.96 4.23 1.42
C THR A 105 -2.32 3.65 0.06
N VAL A 106 -3.35 2.80 -0.01
CA VAL A 106 -3.83 2.15 -1.23
C VAL A 106 -4.90 3.03 -1.86
N CYS A 107 -4.70 3.43 -3.12
CA CYS A 107 -5.69 4.17 -3.88
C CYS A 107 -6.90 3.28 -4.19
N MET A 108 -8.09 3.82 -3.94
CA MET A 108 -9.36 3.25 -4.34
C MET A 108 -10.21 4.40 -4.84
N ALA A 109 -10.57 4.35 -6.13
CA ALA A 109 -11.15 5.49 -6.78
C ALA A 109 -12.47 5.93 -6.11
N GLY A 110 -12.63 7.24 -5.90
CA GLY A 110 -13.82 7.80 -5.25
C GLY A 110 -13.86 7.64 -3.72
N VAL A 111 -12.84 7.03 -3.10
CA VAL A 111 -12.74 6.91 -1.63
C VAL A 111 -11.55 7.74 -1.14
N PRO A 112 -11.72 8.69 -0.21
CA PRO A 112 -10.63 9.56 0.21
C PRO A 112 -9.44 8.81 0.83
N LEU A 113 -8.28 9.44 0.77
CA LEU A 113 -6.99 8.86 1.13
C LEU A 113 -6.16 9.90 1.89
N LEU A 114 -5.78 9.59 3.13
CA LEU A 114 -5.04 10.51 4.01
C LEU A 114 -3.56 10.15 4.15
N PHE A 115 -3.12 8.99 3.66
CA PHE A 115 -1.73 8.52 3.81
C PHE A 115 -1.27 8.39 5.27
N GLY A 116 -2.24 8.24 6.19
CA GLY A 116 -1.98 8.22 7.62
C GLY A 116 -1.50 9.56 8.19
N THR A 117 -1.73 10.68 7.51
CA THR A 117 -1.29 12.02 7.93
C THR A 117 -2.45 13.02 7.97
N ASP A 118 -2.30 14.09 8.73
CA ASP A 118 -3.16 15.29 8.70
C ASP A 118 -2.53 16.44 7.90
N ALA A 119 -1.34 16.24 7.33
CA ALA A 119 -0.66 17.24 6.51
C ALA A 119 -1.34 17.46 5.14
N PHE A 120 -2.15 16.50 4.69
CA PHE A 120 -2.94 16.58 3.46
C PHE A 120 -4.40 16.31 3.77
N GLU A 121 -5.29 17.18 3.30
CA GLU A 121 -6.73 16.98 3.38
C GLU A 121 -7.32 16.83 1.97
N ASN A 122 -8.44 16.11 1.88
CA ASN A 122 -9.32 16.10 0.70
C ASN A 122 -8.71 15.51 -0.59
N TYR A 123 -7.66 14.69 -0.52
CA TYR A 123 -7.24 13.90 -1.68
C TYR A 123 -8.15 12.68 -1.86
N THR A 124 -8.80 12.59 -3.03
CA THR A 124 -9.56 11.43 -3.46
C THR A 124 -8.97 10.94 -4.79
N PRO A 125 -8.40 9.73 -4.85
CA PRO A 125 -7.84 9.20 -6.08
C PRO A 125 -8.93 8.96 -7.12
N ASP A 126 -8.55 9.06 -8.39
CA ASP A 126 -9.38 8.78 -9.57
C ASP A 126 -9.13 7.38 -10.16
N VAL A 127 -8.18 6.64 -9.58
CA VAL A 127 -7.79 5.27 -9.98
C VAL A 127 -7.85 4.29 -8.81
N ASP A 128 -8.15 3.03 -9.13
CA ASP A 128 -7.92 1.92 -8.23
C ASP A 128 -6.46 1.44 -8.34
N ALA A 129 -5.86 1.09 -7.21
CA ALA A 129 -4.65 0.27 -7.22
C ALA A 129 -4.93 -1.08 -7.90
N THR A 130 -3.95 -1.65 -8.60
CA THR A 130 -4.12 -2.95 -9.29
C THR A 130 -4.67 -4.03 -8.35
N ILE A 131 -4.19 -4.04 -7.10
CA ILE A 131 -4.64 -4.99 -6.07
C ILE A 131 -6.10 -4.79 -5.65
N VAL A 132 -6.65 -3.57 -5.75
CA VAL A 132 -8.07 -3.28 -5.48
C VAL A 132 -8.94 -3.90 -6.56
N SER A 133 -8.61 -3.64 -7.84
CA SER A 133 -9.31 -4.26 -8.97
C SER A 133 -9.27 -5.79 -8.88
N ARG A 134 -8.11 -6.37 -8.57
CA ARG A 134 -7.95 -7.82 -8.40
C ARG A 134 -8.78 -8.38 -7.24
N VAL A 135 -8.90 -7.67 -6.12
CA VAL A 135 -9.78 -8.10 -5.01
C VAL A 135 -11.24 -8.14 -5.46
N LEU A 136 -11.71 -7.08 -6.12
CA LEU A 136 -13.09 -6.98 -6.62
C LEU A 136 -13.40 -8.06 -7.68
N GLU A 137 -12.50 -8.25 -8.66
CA GLU A 137 -12.63 -9.26 -9.72
C GLU A 137 -12.61 -10.70 -9.21
N ASN A 138 -12.01 -10.95 -8.05
CA ASN A 138 -12.01 -12.23 -7.35
C ASN A 138 -13.18 -12.38 -6.36
N GLY A 139 -14.14 -11.44 -6.36
CA GLY A 139 -15.37 -11.52 -5.58
C GLY A 139 -15.22 -11.12 -4.12
N GLY A 140 -14.15 -10.37 -3.77
CA GLY A 140 -13.98 -9.82 -2.43
C GLY A 140 -14.84 -8.58 -2.19
N HIS A 141 -15.25 -8.37 -0.94
CA HIS A 141 -15.98 -7.19 -0.50
C HIS A 141 -15.06 -6.24 0.27
N ILE A 142 -14.81 -5.07 -0.28
CA ILE A 142 -14.01 -4.03 0.37
C ILE A 142 -14.89 -3.22 1.33
N LEU A 143 -14.50 -3.17 2.61
CA LEU A 143 -15.23 -2.46 3.69
C LEU A 143 -14.70 -1.04 3.99
N GLY A 144 -13.64 -0.62 3.29
CA GLY A 144 -13.03 0.69 3.46
C GLY A 144 -11.52 0.66 3.68
N LYS A 145 -11.04 1.74 4.30
CA LYS A 145 -9.63 2.07 4.49
C LYS A 145 -9.28 1.96 5.96
N ALA A 146 -8.23 1.21 6.25
CA ALA A 146 -7.67 1.03 7.59
C ALA A 146 -6.60 2.08 7.87
N ALA A 147 -6.65 2.66 9.07
CA ALA A 147 -5.68 3.64 9.54
C ALA A 147 -4.23 3.10 9.46
N CYS A 148 -3.30 4.00 9.20
CA CYS A 148 -1.88 3.72 9.20
C CYS A 148 -1.08 4.85 9.84
N GLU A 149 0.20 4.60 10.08
CA GLU A 149 1.14 5.59 10.61
C GLU A 149 1.44 6.69 9.58
N ASN A 150 1.89 7.85 10.08
CA ASN A 150 2.17 9.04 9.29
C ASN A 150 3.16 8.75 8.16
N PHE A 151 2.69 8.85 6.91
CA PHE A 151 3.43 8.45 5.70
C PHE A 151 3.98 7.03 5.75
N SER A 152 3.32 6.10 6.45
CA SER A 152 3.84 4.76 6.76
C SER A 152 5.13 4.71 7.59
N HIS A 153 5.56 5.82 8.20
CA HIS A 153 6.76 5.91 9.02
C HIS A 153 6.44 5.71 10.50
N GLY A 154 6.55 4.47 10.98
CA GLY A 154 6.36 4.14 12.39
C GLY A 154 6.22 2.65 12.62
N ALA A 155 6.96 2.11 13.59
CA ALA A 155 6.86 0.70 14.01
C ALA A 155 5.87 0.48 15.17
N THR A 156 5.42 1.57 15.80
CA THR A 156 4.35 1.60 16.81
C THR A 156 3.08 2.20 16.22
N SER A 157 1.95 2.07 16.90
CA SER A 157 0.66 2.58 16.44
C SER A 157 0.27 3.91 17.10
N SER A 158 1.05 4.96 16.88
CA SER A 158 0.97 6.20 17.67
C SER A 158 0.89 7.49 16.87
N SER A 159 1.08 7.44 15.55
CA SER A 159 1.24 8.62 14.70
C SER A 159 0.08 8.86 13.72
N SER A 160 -0.91 7.97 13.68
CA SER A 160 -2.12 8.18 12.87
C SER A 160 -2.84 9.48 13.27
N PRO A 161 -3.45 10.23 12.32
CA PRO A 161 -4.19 11.46 12.60
C PRO A 161 -5.44 11.21 13.46
N PHE A 162 -5.92 9.96 13.51
CA PHE A 162 -7.02 9.54 14.38
C PHE A 162 -6.58 9.27 15.82
N GLY A 163 -5.29 9.44 16.10
CA GLY A 163 -4.61 9.10 17.36
C GLY A 163 -4.14 7.64 17.39
N PRO A 164 -3.54 7.20 18.51
CA PRO A 164 -2.99 5.85 18.63
C PRO A 164 -4.00 4.74 18.35
N VAL A 165 -3.70 3.83 17.42
CA VAL A 165 -4.55 2.65 17.16
C VAL A 165 -4.38 1.66 18.30
N GLU A 166 -5.50 1.19 18.86
CA GLU A 166 -5.51 0.33 20.05
C GLU A 166 -5.48 -1.16 19.69
N ASN A 167 -4.67 -1.93 20.41
CA ASN A 167 -4.58 -3.38 20.22
C ASN A 167 -5.89 -4.08 20.64
N PRO A 168 -6.49 -4.93 19.78
CA PRO A 168 -7.78 -5.57 20.07
C PRO A 168 -7.72 -6.56 21.23
N TYR A 169 -6.55 -7.07 21.59
CA TYR A 169 -6.35 -8.00 22.70
C TYR A 169 -5.81 -7.34 23.98
N ALA A 170 -5.39 -6.08 23.89
CA ALA A 170 -4.77 -5.36 24.99
C ALA A 170 -4.99 -3.85 24.85
N LYS A 171 -6.10 -3.36 25.41
CA LYS A 171 -6.45 -1.93 25.37
C LYS A 171 -5.30 -1.05 25.91
N GLY A 172 -4.97 0.01 25.19
CA GLY A 172 -3.87 0.91 25.53
C GLY A 172 -2.47 0.42 25.12
N PHE A 173 -2.35 -0.78 24.55
CA PHE A 173 -1.12 -1.27 23.95
C PHE A 173 -1.11 -1.04 22.44
N THR A 174 0.11 -0.99 21.89
CA THR A 174 0.35 -0.80 20.44
C THR A 174 -0.15 -2.00 19.63
N THR A 175 -0.74 -1.73 18.47
CA THR A 175 -0.99 -2.74 17.43
C THR A 175 0.27 -3.07 16.64
N GLY A 176 1.36 -2.33 16.83
CA GLY A 176 2.46 -2.26 15.87
C GLY A 176 2.12 -1.40 14.66
N GLY A 177 3.11 -1.10 13.81
CA GLY A 177 2.95 -0.23 12.65
C GLY A 177 3.82 -0.63 11.44
N SER A 178 3.59 -0.07 10.26
CA SER A 178 2.67 1.02 9.98
C SER A 178 1.28 0.62 9.51
N SER A 179 1.01 -0.66 9.24
CA SER A 179 -0.34 -1.15 8.92
C SER A 179 -1.16 -1.43 10.21
N SER A 180 -1.17 -0.44 11.12
CA SER A 180 -1.72 -0.54 12.47
C SER A 180 -3.22 -0.86 12.47
N GLY A 181 -4.00 -0.10 11.69
CA GLY A 181 -5.43 -0.35 11.51
C GLY A 181 -5.73 -1.73 10.89
N CYS A 182 -4.94 -2.16 9.91
CA CYS A 182 -5.10 -3.49 9.30
C CYS A 182 -4.96 -4.61 10.35
N GLY A 183 -3.95 -4.50 11.23
CA GLY A 183 -3.76 -5.43 12.34
C GLY A 183 -4.95 -5.46 13.29
N ALA A 184 -5.41 -4.28 13.73
CA ALA A 184 -6.54 -4.15 14.65
C ALA A 184 -7.86 -4.68 14.08
N LEU A 185 -8.19 -4.36 12.82
CA LEU A 185 -9.47 -4.75 12.20
C LEU A 185 -9.56 -6.25 11.93
N VAL A 186 -8.46 -6.87 11.48
CA VAL A 186 -8.43 -8.33 11.28
C VAL A 186 -8.37 -9.06 12.62
N GLY A 187 -7.60 -8.56 13.60
CA GLY A 187 -7.47 -9.15 14.93
C GLY A 187 -8.76 -9.08 15.77
N SER A 188 -9.49 -7.96 15.71
CA SER A 188 -10.82 -7.82 16.34
C SER A 188 -11.91 -8.61 15.61
N GLY A 189 -11.67 -8.95 14.34
CA GLY A 189 -12.61 -9.68 13.50
C GLY A 189 -13.62 -8.81 12.77
N GLU A 190 -13.45 -7.48 12.78
CA GLU A 190 -14.24 -6.54 11.96
C GLU A 190 -14.04 -6.75 10.45
N ALA A 191 -12.92 -7.33 10.03
CA ALA A 191 -12.68 -7.80 8.67
C ALA A 191 -12.04 -9.20 8.64
N ASP A 192 -12.23 -9.94 7.55
CA ASP A 192 -11.59 -11.25 7.36
C ASP A 192 -10.12 -11.10 6.95
N MET A 193 -9.85 -10.10 6.11
CA MET A 193 -8.55 -9.89 5.50
C MET A 193 -8.25 -8.40 5.37
N ALA A 194 -6.97 -8.09 5.22
CA ALA A 194 -6.50 -6.75 4.91
C ALA A 194 -5.35 -6.78 3.92
N ILE A 195 -5.21 -5.67 3.21
CA ILE A 195 -4.05 -5.35 2.38
C ILE A 195 -3.19 -4.37 3.16
N GLY A 196 -2.00 -4.80 3.59
CA GLY A 196 -1.02 -3.97 4.29
C GLY A 196 0.17 -3.61 3.39
N GLY A 197 0.97 -2.63 3.83
CA GLY A 197 2.24 -2.26 3.20
C GLY A 197 3.42 -2.55 4.13
N ASP A 198 4.58 -2.96 3.59
CA ASP A 198 5.78 -3.36 4.35
C ASP A 198 7.06 -2.89 3.67
N GLN A 199 7.66 -1.84 4.25
CA GLN A 199 8.99 -1.35 3.89
C GLN A 199 10.07 -1.91 4.82
N GLY A 200 9.78 -1.91 6.13
CA GLY A 200 10.72 -2.37 7.17
C GLY A 200 10.13 -3.39 8.14
N GLY A 201 8.94 -3.94 7.85
CA GLY A 201 8.19 -4.80 8.77
C GLY A 201 6.71 -4.45 8.88
N SER A 202 6.22 -3.47 8.13
CA SER A 202 4.91 -2.86 8.38
C SER A 202 3.68 -3.73 8.08
N ILE A 203 3.84 -4.92 7.50
CA ILE A 203 2.82 -6.00 7.50
C ILE A 203 3.06 -6.92 8.70
N ARG A 204 4.30 -7.34 8.89
CA ARG A 204 4.68 -8.41 9.84
C ARG A 204 4.62 -7.99 11.31
N ILE A 205 5.04 -6.77 11.62
CA ILE A 205 5.02 -6.19 12.98
C ILE A 205 3.57 -6.12 13.49
N PRO A 206 2.63 -5.44 12.79
CA PRO A 206 1.28 -5.37 13.30
C PRO A 206 0.56 -6.72 13.30
N ALA A 207 0.90 -7.61 12.36
CA ALA A 207 0.39 -8.96 12.37
C ALA A 207 0.81 -9.74 13.63
N SER A 208 2.09 -9.67 14.00
CA SER A 208 2.62 -10.29 15.21
C SER A 208 1.94 -9.75 16.48
N PHE A 209 1.81 -8.42 16.58
CA PHE A 209 1.27 -7.77 17.79
C PHE A 209 -0.24 -7.94 17.93
N CYS A 210 -0.97 -8.07 16.82
CA CYS A 210 -2.40 -8.31 16.80
C CYS A 210 -2.74 -9.81 16.64
N GLY A 211 -1.78 -10.73 16.78
CA GLY A 211 -2.08 -12.17 16.78
C GLY A 211 -2.68 -12.71 15.48
N ILE A 212 -2.33 -12.11 14.34
CA ILE A 212 -2.79 -12.53 12.99
C ILE A 212 -1.60 -12.94 12.10
N VAL A 213 -1.90 -13.43 10.90
CA VAL A 213 -0.89 -13.76 9.89
C VAL A 213 -0.65 -12.54 8.99
N GLY A 214 0.62 -12.15 8.83
CA GLY A 214 1.03 -11.12 7.88
C GLY A 214 2.18 -11.62 7.03
N LEU A 215 2.02 -11.57 5.70
CA LEU A 215 3.04 -12.01 4.76
C LEU A 215 3.54 -10.82 3.96
N LYS A 216 4.83 -10.50 4.10
CA LYS A 216 5.55 -9.68 3.14
C LYS A 216 5.95 -10.59 1.96
N PRO A 217 5.38 -10.41 0.75
CA PRO A 217 5.71 -11.26 -0.39
C PRO A 217 7.17 -11.08 -0.83
N THR A 218 7.59 -11.92 -1.78
CA THR A 218 8.81 -11.67 -2.57
C THR A 218 8.68 -10.30 -3.24
N PHE A 219 9.76 -9.53 -3.25
CA PHE A 219 9.79 -8.21 -3.89
C PHE A 219 9.34 -8.32 -5.36
N GLY A 220 8.47 -7.41 -5.80
CA GLY A 220 7.90 -7.41 -7.15
C GLY A 220 6.80 -8.45 -7.42
N LEU A 221 6.53 -9.41 -6.51
CA LEU A 221 5.50 -10.43 -6.75
C LEU A 221 4.08 -9.83 -6.79
N VAL A 222 3.78 -8.91 -5.88
CA VAL A 222 2.51 -8.18 -5.83
C VAL A 222 2.77 -6.77 -6.34
N PRO A 223 1.99 -6.26 -7.31
CA PRO A 223 2.20 -4.93 -7.88
C PRO A 223 1.97 -3.86 -6.82
N TYR A 224 2.80 -2.83 -6.84
CA TYR A 224 2.70 -1.63 -6.01
C TYR A 224 1.95 -0.49 -6.71
N THR A 225 1.49 -0.70 -7.95
CA THR A 225 0.70 0.27 -8.73
C THR A 225 -0.50 0.78 -7.95
N GLY A 226 -0.60 2.11 -7.81
CA GLY A 226 -1.65 2.79 -7.06
C GLY A 226 -1.51 2.69 -5.53
N VAL A 227 -0.34 2.33 -5.01
CA VAL A 227 -0.01 2.42 -3.58
C VAL A 227 1.01 3.53 -3.39
N LEU A 228 0.86 4.37 -2.36
CA LEU A 228 1.80 5.45 -2.06
C LEU A 228 3.21 4.88 -1.83
N THR A 229 4.16 5.29 -2.67
CA THR A 229 5.57 4.90 -2.57
C THR A 229 6.27 5.67 -1.45
N SER A 230 7.09 4.95 -0.68
CA SER A 230 8.04 5.55 0.26
C SER A 230 9.46 5.44 -0.29
N ASP A 231 9.84 4.24 -0.68
CA ASP A 231 11.11 3.95 -1.35
C ASP A 231 10.88 2.75 -2.28
N ALA A 232 11.01 2.98 -3.59
CA ALA A 232 10.76 1.99 -4.61
C ALA A 232 11.57 0.69 -4.43
N GLY A 233 12.75 0.76 -3.80
CA GLY A 233 13.61 -0.40 -3.53
C GLY A 233 13.18 -1.24 -2.32
N LEU A 234 12.26 -0.73 -1.49
CA LEU A 234 11.82 -1.36 -0.25
C LEU A 234 10.31 -1.63 -0.20
N ASP A 235 9.54 -0.99 -1.08
CA ASP A 235 8.08 -1.05 -1.07
C ASP A 235 7.54 -2.46 -1.37
N HIS A 236 6.80 -3.01 -0.42
CA HIS A 236 5.99 -4.21 -0.60
C HIS A 236 4.54 -3.94 -0.17
N VAL A 237 3.60 -4.56 -0.85
CA VAL A 237 2.20 -4.66 -0.44
C VAL A 237 1.83 -6.14 -0.34
N GLY A 238 0.96 -6.51 0.59
CA GLY A 238 0.67 -7.92 0.82
C GLY A 238 -0.45 -8.21 1.82
N PRO A 239 -0.78 -9.50 1.96
CA PRO A 239 -1.93 -9.93 2.74
C PRO A 239 -1.67 -9.93 4.25
N MET A 240 -2.69 -9.52 5.00
CA MET A 240 -2.84 -9.67 6.44
C MET A 240 -4.17 -10.37 6.73
N THR A 241 -4.17 -11.49 7.44
CA THR A 241 -5.35 -12.38 7.55
C THR A 241 -5.35 -13.16 8.86
N LYS A 242 -6.49 -13.73 9.26
CA LYS A 242 -6.58 -14.58 10.46
C LYS A 242 -5.85 -15.93 10.32
N THR A 243 -5.73 -16.46 9.10
CA THR A 243 -5.20 -17.81 8.87
C THR A 243 -4.21 -17.85 7.71
N VAL A 244 -3.26 -18.81 7.74
CA VAL A 244 -2.31 -19.02 6.64
C VAL A 244 -3.03 -19.39 5.33
N LEU A 245 -4.19 -20.05 5.42
CA LEU A 245 -4.99 -20.40 4.25
C LEU A 245 -5.62 -19.17 3.59
N ASP A 246 -6.18 -18.27 4.39
CA ASP A 246 -6.69 -16.98 3.90
C ASP A 246 -5.53 -16.14 3.32
N CYS A 247 -4.37 -16.14 3.98
CA CYS A 247 -3.17 -15.45 3.50
C CYS A 247 -2.74 -15.95 2.12
N ALA A 248 -2.71 -17.27 1.90
CA ALA A 248 -2.39 -17.86 0.60
C ALA A 248 -3.48 -17.56 -0.45
N THR A 249 -4.75 -17.54 -0.04
CA THR A 249 -5.89 -17.23 -0.92
C THR A 249 -5.85 -15.78 -1.38
N LEU A 250 -5.61 -14.83 -0.48
CA LEU A 250 -5.49 -13.42 -0.83
C LEU A 250 -4.23 -13.15 -1.65
N LEU A 251 -3.09 -13.76 -1.32
CA LEU A 251 -1.87 -13.65 -2.13
C LEU A 251 -2.12 -14.10 -3.57
N GLN A 252 -2.83 -15.22 -3.76
CA GLN A 252 -3.16 -15.73 -5.10
C GLN A 252 -4.05 -14.76 -5.88
N ALA A 253 -4.98 -14.07 -5.21
CA ALA A 253 -5.82 -13.08 -5.86
C ALA A 253 -5.04 -11.84 -6.32
N ILE A 254 -4.01 -11.41 -5.58
CA ILE A 254 -3.36 -10.11 -5.81
C ILE A 254 -1.97 -10.19 -6.46
N ALA A 255 -1.28 -11.34 -6.42
CA ALA A 255 0.06 -11.51 -7.00
C ALA A 255 0.04 -11.51 -8.53
N GLY A 256 1.19 -11.27 -9.16
CA GLY A 256 1.40 -11.36 -10.61
C GLY A 256 1.66 -10.00 -11.27
N TYR A 257 2.38 -10.03 -12.38
CA TYR A 257 2.74 -8.84 -13.16
C TYR A 257 1.50 -8.08 -13.65
N ASP A 258 1.51 -6.75 -13.57
CA ASP A 258 0.40 -5.91 -14.02
C ASP A 258 0.70 -5.09 -15.28
N ASN A 259 1.92 -5.19 -15.82
CA ASN A 259 2.42 -4.41 -16.95
C ASN A 259 2.59 -2.91 -16.69
N ILE A 260 2.61 -2.47 -15.43
CA ILE A 260 2.74 -1.07 -15.03
C ILE A 260 3.90 -0.88 -14.05
N ASP A 261 3.99 -1.73 -13.02
CA ASP A 261 4.99 -1.59 -11.95
C ASP A 261 6.36 -2.15 -12.36
N ASP A 262 7.35 -1.27 -12.42
CA ASP A 262 8.74 -1.56 -12.78
C ASP A 262 9.49 -2.41 -11.73
N ARG A 263 8.94 -2.55 -10.51
CA ARG A 263 9.48 -3.42 -9.45
C ARG A 263 9.31 -4.92 -9.77
N GLN A 264 8.42 -5.27 -10.70
CA GLN A 264 7.98 -6.64 -10.92
C GLN A 264 8.87 -7.46 -11.87
N LEU A 265 10.15 -7.10 -11.96
CA LEU A 265 11.11 -7.83 -12.79
C LEU A 265 11.20 -9.30 -12.35
N GLY A 266 10.78 -10.21 -13.23
CA GLY A 266 10.80 -11.66 -12.98
C GLY A 266 9.56 -12.20 -12.25
N ALA A 267 8.54 -11.38 -11.97
CA ALA A 267 7.25 -11.87 -11.50
C ALA A 267 6.54 -12.69 -12.61
N PRO A 268 5.77 -13.74 -12.26
CA PRO A 268 4.94 -14.42 -13.23
C PRO A 268 3.85 -13.48 -13.75
N LYS A 269 3.34 -13.73 -14.96
CA LYS A 269 2.10 -13.10 -15.40
C LYS A 269 0.97 -13.43 -14.44
N TYR A 270 -0.07 -12.60 -14.41
CA TYR A 270 -1.19 -12.78 -13.50
C TYR A 270 -1.85 -14.16 -13.63
N GLU A 271 -2.07 -14.62 -14.87
CA GLU A 271 -2.63 -15.92 -15.20
C GLU A 271 -1.73 -17.11 -14.84
N ASP A 272 -0.42 -16.88 -14.71
CA ASP A 272 0.60 -17.89 -14.42
C ASP A 272 0.96 -17.96 -12.93
N VAL A 273 0.34 -17.13 -12.09
CA VAL A 273 0.55 -17.17 -10.64
C VAL A 273 0.20 -18.55 -10.09
N PRO A 274 1.09 -19.17 -9.29
CA PRO A 274 0.80 -20.46 -8.68
C PRO A 274 -0.47 -20.39 -7.84
N LYS A 275 -1.27 -21.45 -7.94
CA LYS A 275 -2.50 -21.66 -7.17
C LYS A 275 -2.20 -21.93 -5.69
N TYR A 276 -1.74 -20.90 -4.96
CA TYR A 276 -1.23 -21.00 -3.60
C TYR A 276 -2.22 -21.64 -2.62
N LYS A 277 -3.52 -21.35 -2.74
CA LYS A 277 -4.57 -21.97 -1.92
C LYS A 277 -4.58 -23.48 -2.10
N GLU A 278 -4.63 -23.94 -3.34
CA GLU A 278 -4.66 -25.36 -3.69
C GLU A 278 -3.35 -26.06 -3.32
N LEU A 279 -2.20 -25.42 -3.54
CA LEU A 279 -0.90 -25.95 -3.15
C LEU A 279 -0.80 -26.15 -1.64
N LEU A 280 -1.27 -25.17 -0.85
CA LEU A 280 -1.27 -25.27 0.60
C LEU A 280 -2.22 -26.37 1.09
N LEU A 281 -3.43 -26.49 0.52
CA LEU A 281 -4.36 -27.56 0.88
C LEU A 281 -3.77 -28.95 0.59
N LYS A 282 -3.18 -29.14 -0.59
CA LYS A 282 -2.48 -30.39 -0.94
C LYS A 282 -1.32 -30.70 0.00
N SER A 283 -0.58 -29.67 0.44
CA SER A 283 0.53 -29.89 1.38
C SER A 283 0.09 -30.39 2.76
N ARG A 284 -1.19 -30.27 3.14
CA ARG A 284 -1.70 -30.82 4.41
C ARG A 284 -1.83 -32.34 4.38
N GLU A 285 -1.95 -32.93 3.19
CA GLU A 285 -2.07 -34.38 2.99
C GLU A 285 -0.70 -35.07 2.99
N VAL A 286 0.37 -34.30 2.77
CA VAL A 286 1.74 -34.80 2.68
C VAL A 286 2.49 -34.40 3.95
N PRO A 287 3.02 -35.35 4.75
CA PRO A 287 3.90 -35.01 5.86
C PRO A 287 5.06 -34.13 5.36
N MET A 288 5.44 -33.09 6.12
CA MET A 288 6.50 -32.16 5.71
C MET A 288 7.82 -32.84 5.29
N GLY A 289 8.03 -34.10 5.71
CA GLY A 289 9.24 -34.85 5.44
C GLY A 289 10.44 -34.21 6.12
N ARG A 290 11.65 -34.55 5.66
CA ARG A 290 12.88 -33.95 6.17
C ARG A 290 13.12 -32.59 5.52
N LYS A 291 12.57 -31.52 6.10
CA LYS A 291 12.97 -30.14 5.79
C LYS A 291 14.11 -29.71 6.72
N LYS A 292 15.06 -28.93 6.21
CA LYS A 292 16.07 -28.26 7.03
C LYS A 292 15.53 -26.89 7.41
N ILE A 293 15.43 -26.61 8.71
CA ILE A 293 14.98 -25.33 9.25
C ILE A 293 16.19 -24.67 9.91
N GLY A 294 16.60 -23.50 9.43
CA GLY A 294 17.69 -22.72 10.02
C GLY A 294 17.15 -21.77 11.09
N ILE A 295 17.78 -21.74 12.26
CA ILE A 295 17.47 -20.80 13.35
C ILE A 295 18.54 -19.71 13.33
N LEU A 296 18.13 -18.46 13.09
CA LEU A 296 19.03 -17.30 13.09
C LEU A 296 19.26 -16.84 14.54
N THR A 297 20.43 -17.16 15.10
CA THR A 297 20.74 -16.92 16.51
C THR A 297 20.96 -15.46 16.86
N GLU A 298 21.31 -14.65 15.86
CA GLU A 298 21.50 -13.20 15.93
C GLU A 298 20.21 -12.50 16.37
N ALA A 299 19.05 -13.04 15.98
CA ALA A 299 17.74 -12.52 16.35
C ALA A 299 17.35 -12.80 17.81
N LEU A 300 18.00 -13.77 18.47
CA LEU A 300 17.71 -14.17 19.85
C LEU A 300 18.69 -13.54 20.85
N ASN A 301 19.95 -13.40 20.45
CA ASN A 301 21.02 -12.97 21.35
C ASN A 301 21.41 -11.48 21.20
N GLY A 302 20.80 -10.78 20.24
CA GLY A 302 21.07 -9.36 19.97
C GLY A 302 20.92 -8.44 21.19
N LYS A 303 21.64 -7.32 21.19
CA LYS A 303 21.61 -6.33 22.29
C LYS A 303 20.22 -5.72 22.54
N LEU A 304 19.36 -5.72 21.51
CA LEU A 304 18.01 -5.17 21.56
C LEU A 304 16.96 -6.14 22.15
N VAL A 305 17.28 -7.42 22.29
CA VAL A 305 16.37 -8.40 22.90
C VAL A 305 16.43 -8.21 24.41
N ALA A 306 15.27 -7.98 25.04
CA ALA A 306 15.19 -7.83 26.49
C ALA A 306 15.70 -9.10 27.19
N GLY A 307 16.44 -8.94 28.30
CA GLY A 307 17.02 -10.08 29.04
C GLY A 307 15.98 -11.07 29.57
N SER A 308 14.72 -10.65 29.72
CA SER A 308 13.58 -11.52 30.05
C SER A 308 13.18 -12.47 28.92
N VAL A 309 13.49 -12.14 27.67
CA VAL A 309 13.16 -12.94 26.46
C VAL A 309 14.30 -13.90 26.10
N LYS A 310 15.53 -13.64 26.56
CA LYS A 310 16.73 -14.45 26.26
C LYS A 310 16.83 -15.78 27.01
N ARG A 311 15.80 -16.19 27.77
CA ARG A 311 15.85 -17.37 28.64
C ARG A 311 15.30 -18.61 27.97
#